data_AF-A0A7X1PCD7-F1
#
_entry.id   AF-A0A7X1PCD7-F1
#
_cell.length_a   1.000
_cell.length_b   1.000
_cell.length_c   1.000
_cell.angle_alpha   90.00
_cell.angle_beta   90.00
_cell.angle_gamma   90.00
#
_symmetry.space_group_name_H-M   'P 1'
#
loop_
_entity.id
_entity.type
_entity.pdbx_description
1 polymer ?
#
loop_
_entity_poly.entity_id
_entity_poly.type
_entity_poly.pdbx_seq_one_letter_code
_entity_poly.pdbx_strand_id
1 'polypeptide(L)'
;MSAQHRAVLNRLSGTPRPVFLDTTAGYETNVDAIVTKAVEYYEHHLQLPLRVARYRHRTRTSAADLAAAVSEIREANLIFAGPGSPSYAIRQWRDSPVWAAVLERFEAGADVMFASAASITIGRYALPVYEIYKAGEDPYWNDGLDLLGRMGLSLAVIPHYDDNSGGENYDSRFCYMGAQRFDALQEALPPDVSILGIDAYTAICFDPYKQEASVSGQGGVTLIGDGAEQRFTAGSLLSFEAFRSSSREVVHTANNERVFGYEFSDSDEPSEADPIEDLSGFIEGLEALPEADKVELLARVESARRQGDSRPPEHEGELVDLVLALREELRGAKRFELADHARQALEEMGFEIGDSPSGAKWTRR
;
A
#
# COMPACT_ATOMS: atom_id res chain seq x y z
N MET A 1 -9.01 21.84 -7.31
CA MET A 1 -8.14 22.81 -6.61
C MET A 1 -8.83 24.15 -6.33
N SER A 2 -9.40 24.87 -7.31
CA SER A 2 -9.73 26.30 -7.12
C SER A 2 -10.71 26.64 -5.98
N ALA A 3 -11.77 25.86 -5.79
CA ALA A 3 -12.84 26.24 -4.86
C ALA A 3 -12.37 26.26 -3.39
N GLN A 4 -11.53 25.31 -3.00
CA GLN A 4 -11.02 25.13 -1.64
C GLN A 4 -9.98 26.20 -1.32
N HIS A 5 -9.05 26.47 -2.24
CA HIS A 5 -8.11 27.58 -2.10
C HIS A 5 -8.86 28.92 -1.97
N ARG A 6 -9.88 29.18 -2.81
CA ARG A 6 -10.72 30.38 -2.69
C ARG A 6 -11.48 30.43 -1.37
N ALA A 7 -12.04 29.31 -0.91
CA ALA A 7 -12.78 29.25 0.34
C ALA A 7 -11.91 29.60 1.55
N VAL A 8 -10.66 29.12 1.57
CA VAL A 8 -9.68 29.48 2.61
C VAL A 8 -9.30 30.96 2.48
N LEU A 9 -8.92 31.42 1.28
CA LEU A 9 -8.53 32.81 1.04
C LEU A 9 -9.62 33.82 1.43
N ASN A 10 -10.89 33.48 1.23
CA ASN A 10 -12.03 34.34 1.60
C ASN A 10 -12.25 34.45 3.12
N ARG A 11 -11.71 33.52 3.91
CA ARG A 11 -11.81 33.52 5.38
C ARG A 11 -10.62 34.22 6.05
N LEU A 12 -9.50 34.34 5.33
CA LEU A 12 -8.30 34.98 5.86
C LEU A 12 -8.57 36.44 6.25
N SER A 13 -8.11 36.81 7.43
CA SER A 13 -8.09 38.20 7.86
C SER A 13 -6.82 38.88 7.36
N GLY A 14 -6.95 40.10 6.82
CA GLY A 14 -5.82 40.88 6.30
C GLY A 14 -5.40 40.49 4.88
N THR A 15 -4.19 40.91 4.48
CA THR A 15 -3.67 40.65 3.13
C THR A 15 -3.23 39.18 3.00
N PRO A 16 -3.75 38.41 2.03
CA PRO A 16 -3.31 37.03 1.80
C PRO A 16 -1.81 36.94 1.49
N ARG A 17 -1.13 36.02 2.17
CA ARG A 17 0.29 35.65 1.99
C ARG A 17 0.40 34.13 1.92
N PRO A 18 -0.04 33.53 0.80
CA PRO A 18 0.07 32.09 0.62
C PRO A 18 1.53 31.70 0.35
N VAL A 19 1.99 30.65 1.02
CA VAL A 19 3.33 30.06 0.86
C VAL A 19 3.18 28.60 0.44
N PHE A 20 3.86 28.22 -0.63
CA PHE A 20 4.04 26.83 -1.03
C PHE A 20 5.34 26.27 -0.44
N LEU A 21 5.22 25.18 0.30
CA LEU A 21 6.36 24.43 0.84
C LEU A 21 6.68 23.27 -0.10
N ASP A 22 7.77 23.38 -0.85
CA ASP A 22 8.09 22.48 -1.97
C ASP A 22 8.77 21.16 -1.56
N THR A 23 8.90 20.93 -0.24
CA THR A 23 9.66 19.80 0.31
C THR A 23 9.11 18.43 -0.11
N THR A 24 7.79 18.28 -0.21
CA THR A 24 7.16 16.97 -0.48
C THR A 24 7.63 16.38 -1.81
N ALA A 25 7.81 17.22 -2.83
CA ALA A 25 8.35 16.88 -4.15
C ALA A 25 9.86 17.14 -4.26
N GLY A 26 10.55 17.46 -3.15
CA GLY A 26 11.96 17.90 -3.16
C GLY A 26 12.97 16.85 -3.65
N TYR A 27 12.55 15.59 -3.75
CA TYR A 27 13.34 14.50 -4.34
C TYR A 27 13.16 14.38 -5.85
N GLU A 28 12.11 14.98 -6.43
CA GLU A 28 11.79 14.85 -7.85
C GLU A 28 12.72 15.72 -8.69
N THR A 29 13.20 15.17 -9.81
CA THR A 29 14.11 15.88 -10.73
C THR A 29 13.42 17.06 -11.44
N ASN A 30 12.10 17.08 -11.48
CA ASN A 30 11.26 18.11 -12.09
C ASN A 30 10.61 19.05 -11.05
N VAL A 31 11.10 19.08 -9.80
CA VAL A 31 10.50 19.88 -8.72
C VAL A 31 10.33 21.37 -9.08
N ASP A 32 11.26 21.96 -9.84
CA ASP A 32 11.12 23.34 -10.30
C ASP A 32 9.90 23.52 -11.22
N ALA A 33 9.59 22.56 -12.09
CA ALA A 33 8.40 22.61 -12.93
C ALA A 33 7.11 22.46 -12.10
N ILE A 34 7.13 21.66 -11.03
CA ILE A 34 6.00 21.54 -10.09
C ILE A 34 5.76 22.88 -9.38
N VAL A 35 6.82 23.51 -8.88
CA VAL A 35 6.76 24.84 -8.25
C VAL A 35 6.24 25.89 -9.22
N THR A 36 6.77 25.95 -10.44
CA THR A 36 6.33 26.92 -11.47
C THR A 36 4.83 26.76 -11.76
N LYS A 37 4.35 25.53 -11.96
CA LYS A 37 2.91 25.29 -12.17
C LYS A 37 2.05 25.76 -11.01
N ALA A 38 2.50 25.58 -9.76
CA ALA A 38 1.76 26.05 -8.60
C ALA A 38 1.70 27.59 -8.53
N VAL A 39 2.82 28.26 -8.83
CA VAL A 39 2.90 29.73 -8.87
C VAL A 39 2.00 30.29 -9.99
N GLU A 40 2.14 29.77 -11.20
CA GLU A 40 1.31 30.16 -12.36
C GLU A 40 -0.18 29.93 -12.08
N TYR A 41 -0.53 28.82 -11.40
CA TYR A 41 -1.91 28.55 -11.03
C TYR A 41 -2.49 29.62 -10.11
N TYR A 42 -1.75 30.02 -9.08
CA TYR A 42 -2.16 31.07 -8.15
C TYR A 42 -2.27 32.43 -8.85
N GLU A 43 -1.31 32.76 -9.71
CA GLU A 43 -1.33 34.01 -10.47
C GLU A 43 -2.51 34.08 -11.45
N HIS A 44 -2.70 33.04 -12.27
CA HIS A 44 -3.72 33.05 -13.32
C HIS A 44 -5.14 32.81 -12.80
N HIS A 45 -5.31 31.93 -11.81
CA HIS A 45 -6.64 31.55 -11.36
C HIS A 45 -7.06 32.24 -10.07
N LEU A 46 -6.13 32.50 -9.15
CA LEU A 46 -6.43 33.14 -7.86
C LEU A 46 -6.07 34.63 -7.83
N GLN A 47 -5.37 35.13 -8.86
CA GLN A 47 -4.93 36.53 -8.98
C GLN A 47 -4.14 36.99 -7.75
N LEU A 48 -3.34 36.09 -7.18
CA LEU A 48 -2.55 36.31 -5.98
C LEU A 48 -1.14 35.74 -6.17
N PRO A 49 -0.09 36.42 -5.69
CA PRO A 49 1.25 35.86 -5.73
C PRO A 49 1.37 34.71 -4.73
N LEU A 50 1.90 33.57 -5.19
CA LEU A 50 2.30 32.46 -4.33
C LEU A 50 3.79 32.60 -4.00
N ARG A 51 4.11 32.75 -2.72
CA ARG A 51 5.50 32.67 -2.23
C ARG A 51 5.93 31.21 -2.13
N VAL A 52 7.22 30.95 -2.18
CA VAL A 52 7.75 29.59 -2.13
C VAL A 52 8.81 29.48 -1.03
N ALA A 53 8.52 28.67 -0.02
CA ALA A 53 9.50 28.28 0.98
C ALA A 53 10.30 27.09 0.44
N ARG A 54 11.48 27.38 -0.12
CA ARG A 54 12.34 26.38 -0.75
C ARG A 54 13.15 25.62 0.29
N TYR A 55 12.73 24.40 0.59
CA TYR A 55 13.44 23.54 1.53
C TYR A 55 13.31 22.08 1.08
N ARG A 56 14.18 21.68 0.16
CA ARG A 56 14.05 20.37 -0.49
C ARG A 56 14.76 19.26 0.24
N HIS A 57 15.83 19.56 0.98
CA HIS A 57 16.63 18.53 1.65
C HIS A 57 17.41 19.06 2.84
N ARG A 58 17.24 18.46 4.02
CA ARG A 58 17.77 18.96 5.30
C ARG A 58 19.29 19.17 5.35
N THR A 59 20.08 18.33 4.66
CA THR A 59 21.55 18.43 4.69
C THR A 59 22.15 19.14 3.48
N ARG A 60 21.36 19.36 2.42
CA ARG A 60 21.85 19.98 1.16
C ARG A 60 21.43 21.45 1.05
N THR A 61 20.39 21.86 1.79
CA THR A 61 19.99 23.26 1.88
C THR A 61 21.02 24.05 2.69
N SER A 62 21.49 25.18 2.14
CA SER A 62 22.42 26.06 2.85
C SER A 62 21.73 26.75 4.04
N ALA A 63 22.50 27.25 5.01
CA ALA A 63 21.94 27.99 6.14
C ALA A 63 21.19 29.26 5.70
N ALA A 64 21.66 29.94 4.64
CA ALA A 64 21.00 31.12 4.09
C ALA A 64 19.65 30.77 3.44
N ASP A 65 19.61 29.69 2.65
CA ASP A 65 18.37 29.23 2.01
C ASP A 65 17.36 28.72 3.05
N LEU A 66 17.84 28.03 4.09
CA LEU A 66 17.02 27.59 5.21
C LEU A 66 16.41 28.80 5.95
N ALA A 67 17.21 29.82 6.24
CA ALA A 67 16.73 31.03 6.89
C ALA A 67 15.69 31.76 6.03
N ALA A 68 15.90 31.84 4.71
CA ALA A 68 14.93 32.42 3.78
C ALA A 68 13.62 31.62 3.77
N ALA A 69 13.66 30.29 3.68
CA ALA A 69 12.47 29.45 3.72
C ALA A 69 11.69 29.59 5.03
N VAL A 70 12.38 29.63 6.17
CA VAL A 70 11.76 29.88 7.49
C VAL A 70 11.12 31.26 7.55
N SER A 71 11.77 32.28 7.00
CA SER A 71 11.22 33.64 6.94
C SER A 71 9.94 33.70 6.13
N GLU A 72 9.90 33.07 4.95
CA GLU A 72 8.69 32.99 4.11
C GLU A 72 7.54 32.33 4.89
N ILE A 73 7.80 31.20 5.56
CA ILE A 73 6.78 30.50 6.36
C ILE A 73 6.27 31.41 7.48
N ARG A 74 7.15 32.11 8.21
CA ARG A 74 6.75 32.98 9.32
C ARG A 74 5.88 34.17 8.90
N GLU A 75 5.98 34.60 7.66
CA GLU A 75 5.11 35.65 7.11
C GLU A 75 3.78 35.11 6.55
N ALA A 76 3.63 33.78 6.44
CA ALA A 76 2.46 33.16 5.85
C ALA A 76 1.22 33.26 6.74
N ASN A 77 0.07 33.45 6.10
CA ASN A 77 -1.25 33.19 6.70
C ASN A 77 -1.97 32.00 6.05
N LEU A 78 -1.40 31.45 4.97
CA LEU A 78 -1.79 30.19 4.37
C LEU A 78 -0.53 29.42 3.95
N ILE A 79 -0.34 28.22 4.49
CA ILE A 79 0.77 27.32 4.15
C ILE A 79 0.21 26.14 3.37
N PHE A 80 0.73 25.90 2.17
CA PHE A 80 0.28 24.86 1.25
C PHE A 80 1.41 23.86 0.94
N ALA A 81 1.09 22.56 0.95
CA ALA A 81 1.95 21.48 0.46
C ALA A 81 1.09 20.37 -0.16
N GLY A 82 1.62 19.59 -1.11
CA GLY A 82 0.78 18.69 -1.90
C GLY A 82 1.48 17.45 -2.44
N PRO A 83 1.86 17.46 -3.73
CA PRO A 83 2.39 16.28 -4.42
C PRO A 83 3.78 15.88 -3.91
N GLY A 84 4.09 14.58 -4.00
CA GLY A 84 5.40 14.03 -3.72
C GLY A 84 5.34 12.80 -2.81
N SER A 85 6.26 12.69 -1.85
CA SER A 85 6.41 11.53 -0.97
C SER A 85 6.15 11.92 0.50
N PRO A 86 5.24 11.22 1.21
CA PRO A 86 4.97 11.48 2.63
C PRO A 86 6.19 11.15 3.50
N SER A 87 6.80 9.98 3.29
CA SER A 87 7.97 9.51 4.02
C SER A 87 9.18 10.42 3.81
N TYR A 88 9.40 10.89 2.58
CA TYR A 88 10.45 11.88 2.28
C TYR A 88 10.21 13.18 3.05
N ALA A 89 9.00 13.72 2.97
CA ALA A 89 8.63 14.98 3.62
C ALA A 89 8.86 14.90 5.15
N ILE A 90 8.39 13.81 5.79
CA ILE A 90 8.61 13.58 7.23
C ILE A 90 10.10 13.58 7.57
N ARG A 91 10.95 12.88 6.81
CA ARG A 91 12.41 12.86 7.05
C ARG A 91 13.07 14.24 6.92
N GLN A 92 12.54 15.12 6.07
CA GLN A 92 13.05 16.48 5.92
C GLN A 92 12.52 17.44 6.98
N TRP A 93 11.24 17.31 7.34
CA TRP A 93 10.52 18.24 8.21
C TRP A 93 10.71 17.94 9.70
N ARG A 94 10.74 16.67 10.09
CA ARG A 94 10.89 16.28 11.50
C ARG A 94 12.15 16.91 12.10
N ASP A 95 11.99 17.51 13.27
CA ASP A 95 13.05 18.20 14.01
C ASP A 95 13.78 19.29 13.20
N SER A 96 13.10 19.92 12.24
CA SER A 96 13.66 20.99 11.42
C SER A 96 13.11 22.38 11.80
N PRO A 97 13.88 23.45 11.58
CA PRO A 97 13.39 24.83 11.74
C PRO A 97 12.20 25.16 10.84
N VAL A 98 12.09 24.49 9.68
CA VAL A 98 10.96 24.65 8.74
C VAL A 98 9.67 24.16 9.37
N TRP A 99 9.66 22.95 9.92
CA TRP A 99 8.45 22.43 10.58
C TRP A 99 8.13 23.19 11.86
N ALA A 100 9.13 23.60 12.64
CA ALA A 100 8.93 24.47 13.79
C ALA A 100 8.23 25.78 13.41
N ALA A 101 8.60 26.40 12.27
CA ALA A 101 7.93 27.59 11.76
C ALA A 101 6.49 27.33 11.28
N VAL A 102 6.21 26.17 10.68
CA VAL A 102 4.84 25.78 10.32
C VAL A 102 3.96 25.67 11.56
N LEU A 103 4.46 25.01 12.61
CA LEU A 103 3.77 24.87 13.89
C LEU A 103 3.53 26.22 14.57
N GLU A 104 4.56 27.07 14.63
CA GLU A 104 4.48 28.44 15.16
C GLU A 104 3.35 29.24 14.47
N ARG A 105 3.24 29.11 13.15
CA ARG A 105 2.21 29.81 12.37
C ARG A 105 0.82 29.20 12.53
N PHE A 106 0.70 27.89 12.57
CA PHE A 106 -0.56 27.21 12.84
C PHE A 106 -1.13 27.63 14.21
N GLU A 107 -0.30 27.62 15.26
CA GLU A 107 -0.69 28.04 16.61
C GLU A 107 -1.06 29.53 16.68
N ALA A 108 -0.47 30.35 15.81
CA ALA A 108 -0.81 31.75 15.64
C ALA A 108 -1.98 32.01 14.64
N GLY A 109 -2.71 30.96 14.25
CA GLY A 109 -3.94 31.05 13.47
C GLY A 109 -3.77 31.10 11.95
N ALA A 110 -2.61 30.72 11.41
CA ALA A 110 -2.47 30.53 9.96
C ALA A 110 -3.15 29.24 9.50
N ASP A 111 -3.77 29.28 8.33
CA ASP A 111 -4.35 28.09 7.71
C ASP A 111 -3.25 27.18 7.14
N VAL A 112 -3.33 25.88 7.41
CA VAL A 112 -2.45 24.86 6.85
C VAL A 112 -3.26 23.96 5.92
N MET A 113 -2.97 24.02 4.62
CA MET A 113 -3.70 23.31 3.59
C MET A 113 -2.80 22.25 2.95
N PHE A 114 -2.91 21.00 3.40
CA PHE A 114 -2.09 19.90 2.90
C PHE A 114 -2.94 18.95 2.05
N ALA A 115 -2.42 18.55 0.89
CA ALA A 115 -3.10 17.66 -0.05
C ALA A 115 -2.25 16.41 -0.37
N SER A 116 -2.89 15.30 -0.75
CA SER A 116 -2.20 14.09 -1.24
C SER A 116 -1.09 13.64 -0.27
N ALA A 117 0.15 13.46 -0.74
CA ALA A 117 1.29 13.07 0.09
C ALA A 117 1.47 13.94 1.34
N ALA A 118 1.27 15.26 1.25
CA ALA A 118 1.37 16.14 2.41
C ALA A 118 0.33 15.81 3.49
N SER A 119 -0.91 15.48 3.11
CA SER A 119 -1.98 15.23 4.08
C SER A 119 -1.78 13.95 4.88
N ILE A 120 -0.97 13.01 4.40
CA ILE A 120 -0.59 11.81 5.16
C ILE A 120 0.30 12.20 6.34
N THR A 121 1.15 13.21 6.16
CA THR A 121 2.19 13.57 7.15
C THR A 121 1.65 14.16 8.45
N ILE A 122 0.43 14.73 8.45
CA ILE A 122 -0.14 15.44 9.60
C ILE A 122 -0.77 14.52 10.64
N GLY A 123 -1.01 13.25 10.27
CA GLY A 123 -1.50 12.23 11.20
C GLY A 123 -0.49 11.86 12.26
N ARG A 124 -0.94 11.11 13.27
CA ARG A 124 -0.07 10.46 14.25
C ARG A 124 0.76 9.36 13.59
N TYR A 125 0.14 8.65 12.65
CA TYR A 125 0.77 7.65 11.80
C TYR A 125 0.65 8.06 10.33
N ALA A 126 1.70 7.76 9.56
CA ALA A 126 1.84 8.17 8.17
C ALA A 126 2.16 6.97 7.27
N LEU A 127 1.41 6.83 6.19
CA LEU A 127 1.53 5.76 5.20
C LEU A 127 2.78 5.96 4.31
N PRO A 128 3.76 5.03 4.28
CA PRO A 128 4.89 5.07 3.36
C PRO A 128 4.49 4.52 1.98
N VAL A 129 3.79 5.37 1.22
CA VAL A 129 3.13 4.97 -0.04
C VAL A 129 4.11 4.34 -1.03
N TYR A 130 5.24 4.97 -1.34
CA TYR A 130 6.13 4.45 -2.38
C TYR A 130 6.91 3.23 -1.93
N GLU A 131 7.29 3.18 -0.67
CA GLU A 131 7.97 2.02 -0.10
C GLU A 131 7.08 0.77 -0.21
N ILE A 132 5.80 0.87 0.16
CA ILE A 132 4.87 -0.26 0.05
C ILE A 132 4.48 -0.51 -1.42
N TYR A 133 3.96 0.50 -2.11
CA TYR A 133 3.37 0.33 -3.44
C TYR A 133 4.42 0.11 -4.55
N LYS A 134 5.54 0.85 -4.51
CA LYS A 134 6.54 0.82 -5.60
C LYS A 134 7.73 -0.07 -5.29
N ALA A 135 8.21 -0.09 -4.05
CA ALA A 135 9.35 -0.93 -3.67
C ALA A 135 8.93 -2.34 -3.21
N GLY A 136 7.65 -2.54 -2.87
CA GLY A 136 7.11 -3.84 -2.50
C GLY A 136 7.40 -4.22 -1.04
N GLU A 137 7.65 -3.24 -0.16
CA GLU A 137 7.74 -3.50 1.28
C GLU A 137 6.40 -4.00 1.83
N ASP A 138 6.45 -4.83 2.87
CA ASP A 138 5.26 -5.25 3.61
C ASP A 138 4.52 -4.02 4.19
N PRO A 139 3.21 -4.09 4.47
CA PRO A 139 2.49 -2.92 4.97
C PRO A 139 2.89 -2.53 6.41
N TYR A 140 3.30 -1.27 6.60
CA TYR A 140 3.63 -0.70 7.92
C TYR A 140 3.29 0.80 7.99
N TRP A 141 3.32 1.35 9.21
CA TRP A 141 3.16 2.77 9.46
C TRP A 141 4.47 3.41 9.92
N ASN A 142 4.77 4.59 9.39
CA ASN A 142 5.75 5.48 9.99
C ASN A 142 5.09 6.37 11.05
N ASP A 143 5.89 6.89 11.98
CA ASP A 143 5.46 8.03 12.79
C ASP A 143 5.19 9.24 11.88
N GLY A 144 4.00 9.81 12.00
CA GLY A 144 3.64 11.08 11.38
C GLY A 144 4.14 12.26 12.22
N LEU A 145 3.87 13.48 11.73
CA LEU A 145 4.25 14.73 12.40
C LEU A 145 3.24 15.15 13.47
N ASP A 146 2.13 14.43 13.59
CA ASP A 146 1.13 14.55 14.63
C ASP A 146 0.62 15.97 14.85
N LEU A 147 0.39 16.70 13.74
CA LEU A 147 -0.25 18.01 13.79
C LEU A 147 -1.71 17.88 14.24
N LEU A 148 -2.40 16.80 13.84
CA LEU A 148 -3.75 16.50 14.30
C LEU A 148 -3.80 16.24 15.83
N GLY A 149 -2.76 15.64 16.40
CA GLY A 149 -2.62 15.44 17.85
C GLY A 149 -2.63 16.75 18.65
N ARG A 150 -2.12 17.85 18.08
CA ARG A 150 -2.18 19.20 18.71
C ARG A 150 -3.61 19.72 18.86
N MET A 151 -4.54 19.18 18.09
CA MET A 151 -5.98 19.46 18.20
C MET A 151 -6.72 18.43 19.07
N GLY A 152 -6.00 17.48 19.68
CA GLY A 152 -6.57 16.39 20.46
C GLY A 152 -7.18 15.27 19.61
N LEU A 153 -6.71 15.11 18.37
CA LEU A 153 -7.15 14.06 17.43
C LEU A 153 -6.04 13.03 17.19
N SER A 154 -6.35 11.76 17.34
CA SER A 154 -5.42 10.64 17.08
C SER A 154 -5.84 9.95 15.79
N LEU A 155 -5.22 10.36 14.66
CA LEU A 155 -5.67 9.99 13.31
C LEU A 155 -4.53 9.50 12.41
N ALA A 156 -4.84 8.54 11.55
CA ALA A 156 -4.08 8.23 10.34
C ALA A 156 -4.87 8.71 9.11
N VAL A 157 -4.22 9.39 8.16
CA VAL A 157 -4.89 9.99 6.98
C VAL A 157 -4.57 9.22 5.72
N ILE A 158 -5.60 8.82 4.98
CA ILE A 158 -5.51 8.09 3.70
C ILE A 158 -6.18 8.92 2.59
N PRO A 159 -5.42 9.71 1.82
CA PRO A 159 -5.97 10.43 0.67
C PRO A 159 -6.14 9.49 -0.53
N HIS A 160 -6.92 9.91 -1.52
CA HIS A 160 -7.26 9.09 -2.70
C HIS A 160 -7.84 7.74 -2.25
N TYR A 161 -8.73 7.79 -1.26
CA TYR A 161 -9.33 6.62 -0.62
C TYR A 161 -10.13 5.77 -1.63
N ASP A 162 -10.83 6.45 -2.54
CA ASP A 162 -11.63 5.88 -3.63
C ASP A 162 -10.87 5.73 -4.95
N ASP A 163 -9.53 5.80 -4.95
CA ASP A 163 -8.79 5.73 -6.21
C ASP A 163 -9.12 4.45 -6.98
N ASN A 164 -9.41 4.63 -8.27
CA ASN A 164 -9.78 3.57 -9.19
C ASN A 164 -8.98 3.68 -10.50
N SER A 165 -7.81 4.32 -10.44
CA SER A 165 -6.92 4.49 -11.59
C SER A 165 -6.45 3.15 -12.19
N GLY A 166 -6.50 2.06 -11.41
CA GLY A 166 -6.21 0.71 -11.85
C GLY A 166 -7.33 0.00 -12.62
N GLY A 167 -8.55 0.56 -12.63
CA GLY A 167 -9.71 -0.07 -13.27
C GLY A 167 -10.03 -1.44 -12.68
N GLU A 168 -10.47 -2.38 -13.53
CA GLU A 168 -10.89 -3.71 -13.07
C GLU A 168 -9.72 -4.64 -12.72
N ASN A 169 -8.51 -4.32 -13.18
CA ASN A 169 -7.35 -5.21 -13.15
C ASN A 169 -6.33 -4.88 -12.04
N TYR A 170 -6.52 -3.76 -11.33
CA TYR A 170 -5.61 -3.32 -10.29
C TYR A 170 -6.37 -2.55 -9.22
N ASP A 171 -6.42 -3.10 -8.00
CA ASP A 171 -7.05 -2.43 -6.87
C ASP A 171 -6.15 -1.29 -6.36
N SER A 172 -6.43 -0.07 -6.80
CA SER A 172 -5.68 1.12 -6.44
C SER A 172 -6.29 1.91 -5.28
N ARG A 173 -7.37 1.41 -4.68
CA ARG A 173 -8.06 2.05 -3.56
C ARG A 173 -7.11 2.24 -2.36
N PHE A 174 -7.52 3.11 -1.45
CA PHE A 174 -6.81 3.36 -0.19
C PHE A 174 -5.37 3.85 -0.41
N CYS A 175 -5.20 4.82 -1.31
CA CYS A 175 -3.88 5.38 -1.65
C CYS A 175 -2.92 4.35 -2.27
N TYR A 176 -3.36 3.61 -3.28
CA TYR A 176 -2.61 2.53 -3.96
C TYR A 176 -2.32 1.28 -3.12
N MET A 177 -2.88 1.16 -1.92
CA MET A 177 -2.65 -0.02 -1.08
C MET A 177 -3.47 -1.22 -1.58
N GLY A 178 -4.68 -0.98 -2.09
CA GLY A 178 -5.65 -2.03 -2.33
C GLY A 178 -6.14 -2.65 -1.02
N ALA A 179 -7.25 -3.39 -1.08
CA ALA A 179 -7.92 -3.89 0.13
C ALA A 179 -7.04 -4.77 1.01
N GLN A 180 -6.30 -5.71 0.42
CA GLN A 180 -5.49 -6.67 1.20
C GLN A 180 -4.41 -5.98 2.05
N ARG A 181 -3.64 -5.05 1.45
CA ARG A 181 -2.63 -4.31 2.22
C ARG A 181 -3.28 -3.32 3.18
N PHE A 182 -4.41 -2.74 2.81
CA PHE A 182 -5.14 -1.83 3.68
C PHE A 182 -5.66 -2.53 4.93
N ASP A 183 -6.17 -3.75 4.84
CA ASP A 183 -6.60 -4.56 6.00
C ASP A 183 -5.43 -4.84 6.96
N ALA A 184 -4.25 -5.21 6.44
CA ALA A 184 -3.04 -5.36 7.26
C ALA A 184 -2.60 -4.03 7.92
N LEU A 185 -2.72 -2.90 7.21
CA LEU A 185 -2.46 -1.57 7.77
C LEU A 185 -3.45 -1.21 8.88
N GLN A 186 -4.73 -1.59 8.72
CA GLN A 186 -5.73 -1.43 9.77
C GLN A 186 -5.32 -2.23 11.00
N GLU A 187 -4.90 -3.48 10.88
CA GLU A 187 -4.49 -4.30 12.04
C GLU A 187 -3.30 -3.71 12.80
N ALA A 188 -2.36 -3.10 12.08
CA ALA A 188 -1.13 -2.55 12.67
C ALA A 188 -1.33 -1.25 13.48
N LEU A 189 -2.47 -0.56 13.36
CA LEU A 189 -2.71 0.67 14.10
C LEU A 189 -3.19 0.41 15.54
N PRO A 190 -2.74 1.22 16.51
CA PRO A 190 -3.31 1.20 17.85
C PRO A 190 -4.84 1.37 17.88
N PRO A 191 -5.55 0.78 18.85
CA PRO A 191 -7.00 0.90 18.96
C PRO A 191 -7.53 2.34 19.19
N ASP A 192 -6.68 3.25 19.65
CA ASP A 192 -7.01 4.67 19.88
C ASP A 192 -6.75 5.57 18.66
N VAL A 193 -6.46 4.98 17.49
CA VAL A 193 -6.18 5.71 16.25
C VAL A 193 -7.28 5.42 15.24
N SER A 194 -8.04 6.44 14.85
CA SER A 194 -9.02 6.31 13.77
C SER A 194 -8.37 6.56 12.41
N ILE A 195 -8.90 5.94 11.35
CA ILE A 195 -8.46 6.18 9.98
C ILE A 195 -9.42 7.14 9.29
N LEU A 196 -8.87 8.20 8.71
CA LEU A 196 -9.57 9.19 7.91
C LEU A 196 -9.24 8.99 6.44
N GLY A 197 -10.12 8.31 5.73
CA GLY A 197 -10.13 8.20 4.28
C GLY A 197 -10.68 9.47 3.63
N ILE A 198 -9.96 10.04 2.67
CA ILE A 198 -10.37 11.21 1.90
C ILE A 198 -10.37 10.84 0.42
N ASP A 199 -11.55 10.90 -0.21
CA ASP A 199 -11.69 10.63 -1.64
C ASP A 199 -10.98 11.67 -2.52
N ALA A 200 -10.79 11.33 -3.79
CA ALA A 200 -10.36 12.26 -4.81
C ALA A 200 -11.30 13.48 -4.88
N TYR A 201 -10.71 14.65 -5.17
CA TYR A 201 -11.43 15.93 -5.26
C TYR A 201 -12.26 16.31 -4.02
N THR A 202 -11.87 15.80 -2.85
CA THR A 202 -12.53 16.05 -1.55
C THR A 202 -11.56 16.70 -0.57
N ALA A 203 -12.10 17.52 0.32
CA ALA A 203 -11.34 18.17 1.39
C ALA A 203 -12.15 18.17 2.68
N ILE A 204 -11.47 17.92 3.78
CA ILE A 204 -11.96 18.10 5.14
C ILE A 204 -11.18 19.22 5.80
N CYS A 205 -11.90 20.15 6.42
CA CYS A 205 -11.34 21.33 7.08
C CYS A 205 -11.64 21.24 8.56
N PHE A 206 -10.60 21.16 9.39
CA PHE A 206 -10.70 21.15 10.85
C PHE A 206 -10.64 22.58 11.39
N ASP A 207 -11.60 22.97 12.20
CA ASP A 207 -11.66 24.22 12.96
C ASP A 207 -11.36 23.90 14.44
N PRO A 208 -10.13 24.13 14.93
CA PRO A 208 -9.76 23.81 16.31
C PRO A 208 -10.50 24.66 17.35
N TYR A 209 -10.94 25.87 16.96
CA TYR A 209 -11.63 26.78 17.87
C TYR A 209 -13.06 26.29 18.14
N LYS A 210 -13.74 25.83 17.10
CA LYS A 210 -15.09 25.24 17.22
C LYS A 210 -15.07 23.77 17.62
N GLN A 211 -13.92 23.09 17.46
CA GLN A 211 -13.80 21.63 17.56
C GLN A 211 -14.72 20.91 16.58
N GLU A 212 -14.79 21.44 15.36
CA GLU A 212 -15.64 20.92 14.29
C GLU A 212 -14.82 20.68 13.02
N ALA A 213 -15.21 19.71 12.22
CA ALA A 213 -14.66 19.44 10.90
C ALA A 213 -15.77 19.54 9.84
N SER A 214 -15.47 20.21 8.73
CA SER A 214 -16.42 20.38 7.62
C SER A 214 -15.93 19.70 6.35
N VAL A 215 -16.84 19.01 5.66
CA VAL A 215 -16.55 18.26 4.43
C VAL A 215 -16.96 19.08 3.21
N SER A 216 -16.10 19.10 2.19
CA SER A 216 -16.36 19.79 0.92
C SER A 216 -15.73 19.04 -0.25
N GLY A 217 -16.22 19.29 -1.47
CA GLY A 217 -15.69 18.65 -2.68
C GLY A 217 -16.73 17.79 -3.39
N GLN A 218 -16.25 16.88 -4.23
CA GLN A 218 -17.12 16.04 -5.09
C GLN A 218 -17.36 14.63 -4.53
N GLY A 219 -16.41 14.09 -3.77
CA GLY A 219 -16.52 12.79 -3.11
C GLY A 219 -16.96 12.92 -1.66
N GLY A 220 -16.43 12.04 -0.82
CA GLY A 220 -16.68 12.01 0.62
C GLY A 220 -15.42 11.76 1.44
N VAL A 221 -15.60 11.81 2.75
CA VAL A 221 -14.65 11.30 3.72
C VAL A 221 -15.24 10.08 4.39
N THR A 222 -14.42 9.07 4.56
CA THR A 222 -14.74 7.85 5.28
C THR A 222 -13.94 7.84 6.57
N LEU A 223 -14.61 7.60 7.69
CA LEU A 223 -14.00 7.46 9.00
C LEU A 223 -14.14 6.01 9.46
N ILE A 224 -13.02 5.40 9.84
CA ILE A 224 -12.96 4.07 10.43
C ILE A 224 -12.49 4.21 11.88
N GLY A 225 -13.36 3.84 12.82
CA GLY A 225 -13.14 3.93 14.26
C GLY A 225 -14.18 3.10 15.00
N ASP A 226 -13.82 2.56 16.18
CA ASP A 226 -14.71 1.76 17.05
C ASP A 226 -15.53 0.68 16.30
N GLY A 227 -14.89 0.00 15.34
CA GLY A 227 -15.46 -1.13 14.58
C GLY A 227 -16.51 -0.76 13.53
N ALA A 228 -16.69 0.52 13.25
CA ALA A 228 -17.60 0.99 12.21
C ALA A 228 -16.88 1.82 11.15
N GLU A 229 -17.34 1.68 9.91
CA GLU A 229 -17.06 2.61 8.83
C GLU A 229 -18.23 3.59 8.71
N GLN A 230 -17.93 4.90 8.72
CA GLN A 230 -18.93 5.94 8.52
C GLN A 230 -18.49 6.88 7.39
N ARG A 231 -19.39 7.11 6.45
CA ARG A 231 -19.14 7.97 5.29
C ARG A 231 -19.90 9.29 5.38
N PHE A 232 -19.20 10.38 5.12
CA PHE A 232 -19.73 11.74 5.15
C PHE A 232 -19.46 12.45 3.82
N THR A 233 -20.48 13.10 3.28
CA THR A 233 -20.39 13.81 1.98
C THR A 233 -20.25 15.32 2.19
N ALA A 234 -19.98 16.05 1.09
CA ALA A 234 -19.88 17.50 1.12
C ALA A 234 -21.09 18.18 1.80
N GLY A 235 -20.80 19.16 2.67
CA GLY A 235 -21.80 19.83 3.51
C GLY A 235 -21.95 19.23 4.90
N SER A 236 -21.38 18.04 5.16
CA SER A 236 -21.37 17.46 6.50
C SER A 236 -20.52 18.29 7.46
N LEU A 237 -20.99 18.41 8.70
CA LEU A 237 -20.30 19.03 9.83
C LEU A 237 -20.19 18.00 10.95
N LEU A 238 -18.96 17.72 11.39
CA LEU A 238 -18.66 16.70 12.38
C LEU A 238 -18.04 17.36 13.62
N SER A 239 -18.44 16.92 14.80
CA SER A 239 -17.70 17.22 16.04
C SER A 239 -16.37 16.47 16.04
N PHE A 240 -15.34 17.03 16.69
CA PHE A 240 -14.08 16.33 16.96
C PHE A 240 -14.26 15.01 17.72
N GLU A 241 -15.34 14.89 18.49
CA GLU A 241 -15.71 13.64 19.15
C GLU A 241 -15.90 12.48 18.17
N ALA A 242 -16.43 12.75 16.96
CA ALA A 242 -16.64 11.71 15.95
C ALA A 242 -15.33 11.02 15.55
N PHE A 243 -14.20 11.72 15.59
CA PHE A 243 -12.88 11.24 15.18
C PHE A 243 -12.15 10.44 16.26
N ARG A 244 -12.68 10.42 17.49
CA ARG A 244 -12.06 9.67 18.59
C ARG A 244 -12.47 8.21 18.49
N SER A 245 -11.50 7.35 18.75
CA SER A 245 -11.74 5.92 18.94
C SER A 245 -11.05 5.49 20.22
N SER A 246 -11.65 4.52 20.90
CA SER A 246 -11.08 3.91 22.11
C SER A 246 -10.90 2.40 21.97
N SER A 247 -11.56 1.80 20.98
CA SER A 247 -11.52 0.37 20.69
C SER A 247 -11.72 0.13 19.19
N ARG A 248 -10.88 0.71 18.34
CA ARG A 248 -10.96 0.46 16.89
C ARG A 248 -10.77 -1.03 16.59
N GLU A 249 -11.78 -1.61 15.96
CA GLU A 249 -11.70 -2.92 15.31
C GLU A 249 -11.40 -2.75 13.81
N VAL A 250 -10.89 -3.81 13.20
CA VAL A 250 -10.58 -3.85 11.77
C VAL A 250 -11.89 -3.98 10.98
N VAL A 251 -12.07 -3.13 9.98
CA VAL A 251 -13.17 -3.26 9.03
C VAL A 251 -12.61 -3.91 7.77
N HIS A 252 -12.83 -5.21 7.60
CA HIS A 252 -12.29 -5.94 6.44
C HIS A 252 -12.84 -5.35 5.13
N THR A 253 -11.93 -4.90 4.27
CA THR A 253 -12.26 -4.30 2.97
C THR A 253 -12.00 -5.26 1.81
N ALA A 254 -11.27 -6.34 2.06
CA ALA A 254 -11.05 -7.41 1.10
C ALA A 254 -12.27 -8.34 1.07
N ASN A 255 -12.83 -8.56 -0.12
CA ASN A 255 -13.65 -9.75 -0.33
C ASN A 255 -12.71 -10.96 -0.45
N ASN A 256 -13.15 -12.13 0.05
CA ASN A 256 -12.36 -13.37 0.06
C ASN A 256 -11.96 -13.92 -1.34
N GLU A 257 -12.23 -13.19 -2.41
CA GLU A 257 -11.94 -13.59 -3.78
C GLU A 257 -11.46 -12.38 -4.58
N ARG A 258 -10.13 -12.27 -4.70
CA ARG A 258 -9.38 -11.78 -5.88
C ARG A 258 -7.91 -11.84 -5.50
N VAL A 259 -7.40 -13.07 -5.47
CA VAL A 259 -5.97 -13.30 -5.61
C VAL A 259 -5.61 -12.78 -7.00
N PHE A 260 -5.05 -11.58 -7.10
CA PHE A 260 -4.41 -11.13 -8.34
C PHE A 260 -3.09 -11.87 -8.50
N GLY A 261 -3.19 -13.19 -8.69
CA GLY A 261 -2.16 -13.93 -9.39
C GLY A 261 -2.21 -13.51 -10.85
N TYR A 262 -1.06 -13.55 -11.52
CA TYR A 262 -1.05 -13.49 -12.97
C TYR A 262 -1.81 -14.74 -13.48
N GLU A 263 -3.10 -14.59 -13.77
CA GLU A 263 -3.87 -15.61 -14.47
C GLU A 263 -3.31 -15.72 -15.89
N PHE A 264 -2.50 -16.75 -16.12
CA PHE A 264 -2.54 -17.38 -17.43
C PHE A 264 -3.95 -17.92 -17.59
N SER A 265 -4.57 -17.61 -18.72
CA SER A 265 -5.90 -18.10 -19.06
C SER A 265 -5.82 -19.61 -19.29
N ASP A 266 -5.94 -20.40 -18.23
CA ASP A 266 -6.28 -21.81 -18.37
C ASP A 266 -7.80 -21.86 -18.53
N SER A 267 -8.22 -21.78 -19.80
CA SER A 267 -9.51 -22.29 -20.18
C SER A 267 -9.44 -23.80 -19.98
N ASP A 268 -10.11 -24.36 -18.98
CA ASP A 268 -10.65 -25.70 -19.10
C ASP A 268 -11.83 -25.94 -18.16
N GLU A 269 -12.81 -26.65 -18.71
CA GLU A 269 -13.97 -27.22 -18.04
C GLU A 269 -13.54 -28.17 -16.90
N PRO A 270 -14.43 -28.52 -15.94
CA PRO A 270 -14.05 -29.39 -14.83
C PRO A 270 -13.70 -30.79 -15.35
N SER A 271 -12.40 -31.08 -15.41
CA SER A 271 -11.82 -32.39 -15.74
C SER A 271 -11.71 -33.26 -14.48
N GLU A 272 -11.77 -34.57 -14.65
CA GLU A 272 -11.47 -35.58 -13.63
C GLU A 272 -10.12 -35.27 -12.94
N ALA A 273 -10.04 -35.55 -11.63
CA ALA A 273 -8.95 -35.16 -10.72
C ALA A 273 -7.55 -35.23 -11.37
N ASP A 274 -6.86 -34.09 -11.43
CA ASP A 274 -5.52 -33.97 -12.01
C ASP A 274 -4.50 -34.65 -11.09
N PRO A 275 -3.85 -35.76 -11.51
CA PRO A 275 -2.84 -36.45 -10.71
C PRO A 275 -1.65 -35.56 -10.32
N ILE A 276 -1.40 -34.47 -11.05
CA ILE A 276 -0.33 -33.51 -10.77
C ILE A 276 -0.72 -32.57 -9.62
N GLU A 277 -1.99 -32.22 -9.50
CA GLU A 277 -2.53 -31.42 -8.39
C GLU A 277 -2.46 -32.23 -7.08
N ASP A 278 -2.82 -33.52 -7.14
CA ASP A 278 -2.69 -34.46 -6.02
C ASP A 278 -1.22 -34.64 -5.58
N LEU A 279 -0.29 -34.72 -6.54
CA LEU A 279 1.15 -34.83 -6.25
C LEU A 279 1.70 -33.55 -5.60
N SER A 280 1.25 -32.38 -6.05
CA SER A 280 1.65 -31.09 -5.48
C SER A 280 1.17 -30.94 -4.04
N GLY A 281 -0.12 -31.25 -3.79
CA GLY A 281 -0.68 -31.27 -2.43
C GLY A 281 0.00 -32.28 -1.51
N PHE A 282 0.40 -33.44 -2.04
CA PHE A 282 1.20 -34.41 -1.28
C PHE A 282 2.57 -33.86 -0.88
N ILE A 283 3.31 -33.21 -1.80
CA ILE A 283 4.64 -32.63 -1.50
C ILE A 283 4.54 -31.54 -0.44
N GLU A 284 3.51 -30.68 -0.49
CA GLU A 284 3.28 -29.64 0.51
C GLU A 284 3.04 -30.23 1.91
N GLY A 285 2.28 -31.33 1.98
CA GLY A 285 1.95 -32.05 3.21
C GLY A 285 3.11 -32.83 3.86
N LEU A 286 4.28 -32.90 3.23
CA LEU A 286 5.45 -33.58 3.79
C LEU A 286 6.15 -32.74 4.87
N GLU A 287 5.62 -32.74 6.09
CA GLU A 287 6.17 -31.99 7.24
C GLU A 287 7.65 -32.29 7.57
N ALA A 288 8.15 -33.46 7.14
CA ALA A 288 9.53 -33.89 7.38
C ALA A 288 10.55 -33.32 6.39
N LEU A 289 10.12 -32.64 5.33
CA LEU A 289 10.99 -32.02 4.33
C LEU A 289 11.20 -30.53 4.63
N PRO A 290 12.44 -30.01 4.57
CA PRO A 290 12.69 -28.57 4.59
C PRO A 290 11.98 -27.86 3.45
N GLU A 291 11.51 -26.63 3.69
CA GLU A 291 10.77 -25.84 2.70
C GLU A 291 11.53 -25.63 1.38
N ALA A 292 12.86 -25.47 1.43
CA ALA A 292 13.67 -25.34 0.23
C ALA A 292 13.61 -26.58 -0.68
N ASP A 293 13.55 -27.78 -0.09
CA ASP A 293 13.49 -29.04 -0.84
C ASP A 293 12.07 -29.28 -1.40
N LYS A 294 11.03 -28.86 -0.68
CA LYS A 294 9.65 -28.87 -1.19
C LYS A 294 9.49 -27.96 -2.40
N VAL A 295 10.02 -26.73 -2.32
CA VAL A 295 9.99 -25.76 -3.43
C VAL A 295 10.71 -26.30 -4.67
N GLU A 296 11.87 -26.94 -4.51
CA GLU A 296 12.59 -27.55 -5.62
C GLU A 296 11.82 -28.71 -6.26
N LEU A 297 11.16 -29.55 -5.46
CA LEU A 297 10.32 -30.65 -5.97
C LEU A 297 9.10 -30.11 -6.72
N LEU A 298 8.39 -29.13 -6.15
CA LEU A 298 7.24 -28.48 -6.79
C LEU A 298 7.64 -27.79 -8.10
N ALA A 299 8.80 -27.12 -8.13
CA ALA A 299 9.31 -26.49 -9.35
C ALA A 299 9.59 -27.50 -10.47
N ARG A 300 10.07 -28.71 -10.13
CA ARG A 300 10.29 -29.80 -11.09
C ARG A 300 8.99 -30.38 -11.61
N VAL A 301 7.99 -30.56 -10.73
CA VAL A 301 6.64 -31.01 -11.11
C VAL A 301 6.01 -30.01 -12.10
N GLU A 302 6.06 -28.71 -11.80
CA GLU A 302 5.53 -27.67 -12.69
C GLU A 302 6.33 -27.56 -14.01
N SER A 303 7.65 -27.77 -13.97
CA SER A 303 8.47 -27.83 -15.19
C SER A 303 8.08 -29.02 -16.07
N ALA A 304 7.79 -30.18 -15.49
CA ALA A 304 7.32 -31.36 -16.21
C ALA A 304 5.92 -31.11 -16.81
N ARG A 305 5.02 -30.46 -16.06
CA ARG A 305 3.67 -30.06 -16.53
C ARG A 305 3.75 -29.19 -17.79
N ARG A 306 4.57 -28.13 -17.75
CA ARG A 306 4.77 -27.22 -18.88
C ARG A 306 5.40 -27.87 -20.11
N GLN A 307 6.17 -28.94 -19.93
CA GLN A 307 6.76 -29.70 -21.03
C GLN A 307 5.76 -30.73 -21.61
N GLY A 308 4.89 -31.31 -20.76
CA GLY A 308 3.85 -32.26 -21.14
C GLY A 308 2.64 -31.66 -21.86
N ASP A 309 2.43 -30.34 -21.77
CA ASP A 309 1.30 -29.62 -22.39
C ASP A 309 1.32 -29.54 -23.93
N SER A 310 2.18 -30.33 -24.59
CA SER A 310 2.30 -30.40 -26.04
C SER A 310 2.21 -31.83 -26.63
N ARG A 311 1.14 -32.59 -26.29
CA ARG A 311 0.67 -33.91 -26.86
C ARG A 311 1.61 -35.12 -26.66
N PRO A 312 1.18 -36.38 -26.97
CA PRO A 312 0.08 -37.24 -26.48
C PRO A 312 0.67 -38.33 -25.48
N PRO A 313 0.13 -39.56 -25.27
CA PRO A 313 0.29 -40.41 -24.05
C PRO A 313 1.69 -41.06 -23.83
N GLU A 314 2.73 -40.49 -24.41
CA GLU A 314 4.10 -40.97 -24.36
C GLU A 314 4.87 -40.46 -23.12
N HIS A 315 4.36 -39.41 -22.46
CA HIS A 315 4.94 -38.80 -21.24
C HIS A 315 4.52 -39.47 -19.93
N GLU A 316 3.50 -40.34 -19.97
CA GLU A 316 3.11 -41.16 -18.81
C GLU A 316 4.29 -42.04 -18.38
N GLY A 317 5.09 -42.50 -19.35
CA GLY A 317 6.31 -43.24 -19.09
C GLY A 317 7.43 -42.41 -18.46
N GLU A 318 7.58 -41.15 -18.85
CA GLU A 318 8.61 -40.26 -18.30
C GLU A 318 8.31 -39.88 -16.85
N LEU A 319 7.03 -39.70 -16.50
CA LEU A 319 6.58 -39.49 -15.12
C LEU A 319 6.81 -40.74 -14.26
N VAL A 320 6.50 -41.93 -14.78
CA VAL A 320 6.79 -43.20 -14.09
C VAL A 320 8.30 -43.36 -13.89
N ASP A 321 9.11 -43.05 -14.90
CA ASP A 321 10.58 -43.09 -14.82
C ASP A 321 11.12 -42.09 -13.79
N LEU A 322 10.53 -40.89 -13.68
CA LEU A 322 10.90 -39.89 -12.68
C LEU A 322 10.57 -40.37 -11.25
N VAL A 323 9.39 -40.95 -11.04
CA VAL A 323 9.00 -41.51 -9.73
C VAL A 323 9.88 -42.71 -9.37
N LEU A 324 10.29 -43.52 -10.36
CA LEU A 324 11.25 -44.60 -10.17
C LEU A 324 12.65 -44.10 -9.82
N ALA A 325 13.12 -43.02 -10.45
CA ALA A 325 14.40 -42.38 -10.11
C ALA A 325 14.37 -41.81 -8.68
N LEU A 326 13.29 -41.13 -8.31
CA LEU A 326 13.07 -40.65 -6.94
C LEU A 326 13.06 -41.82 -5.94
N ARG A 327 12.41 -42.93 -6.29
CA ARG A 327 12.42 -44.16 -5.47
C ARG A 327 13.83 -44.71 -5.29
N GLU A 328 14.68 -44.72 -6.31
CA GLU A 328 16.07 -45.16 -6.19
C GLU A 328 16.90 -44.27 -5.25
N GLU A 329 16.75 -42.95 -5.34
CA GLU A 329 17.39 -42.01 -4.42
C GLU A 329 16.93 -42.22 -2.97
N LEU A 330 15.63 -42.42 -2.75
CA LEU A 330 15.04 -42.73 -1.44
C LEU A 330 15.61 -44.03 -0.85
N ARG A 331 15.83 -45.06 -1.67
CA ARG A 331 16.47 -46.32 -1.24
C ARG A 331 17.95 -46.11 -0.91
N GLY A 332 18.68 -45.34 -1.72
CA GLY A 332 20.08 -44.95 -1.45
C GLY A 332 20.21 -44.22 -0.12
N ALA A 333 19.25 -43.36 0.20
CA ALA A 333 19.12 -42.65 1.48
C ALA A 333 18.57 -43.52 2.63
N LYS A 334 18.35 -44.83 2.42
CA LYS A 334 17.78 -45.80 3.39
C LYS A 334 16.37 -45.44 3.90
N ARG A 335 15.59 -44.69 3.12
CA ARG A 335 14.18 -44.31 3.41
C ARG A 335 13.22 -45.30 2.75
N PHE A 336 13.25 -46.56 3.21
CA PHE A 336 12.52 -47.66 2.58
C PHE A 336 11.00 -47.47 2.56
N GLU A 337 10.41 -46.94 3.64
CA GLU A 337 8.97 -46.67 3.74
C GLU A 337 8.46 -45.70 2.66
N LEU A 338 9.21 -44.64 2.35
CA LEU A 338 8.84 -43.68 1.31
C LEU A 338 9.05 -44.25 -0.09
N ALA A 339 10.09 -45.06 -0.27
CA ALA A 339 10.33 -45.77 -1.52
C ALA A 339 9.24 -46.81 -1.84
N ASP A 340 8.65 -47.42 -0.81
CA ASP A 340 7.56 -48.38 -0.96
C ASP A 340 6.22 -47.67 -1.23
N HIS A 341 5.95 -46.51 -0.61
CA HIS A 341 4.80 -45.67 -0.98
C HIS A 341 4.85 -45.21 -2.44
N ALA A 342 6.02 -44.77 -2.93
CA ALA A 342 6.18 -44.40 -4.34
C ALA A 342 5.87 -45.57 -5.30
N ARG A 343 6.23 -46.80 -4.92
CA ARG A 343 5.86 -48.00 -5.68
C ARG A 343 4.36 -48.24 -5.68
N GLN A 344 3.72 -48.15 -4.51
CA GLN A 344 2.29 -48.42 -4.38
C GLN A 344 1.46 -47.40 -5.17
N ALA A 345 1.83 -46.12 -5.15
CA ALA A 345 1.15 -45.09 -5.94
C ALA A 345 1.18 -45.40 -7.45
N LEU A 346 2.32 -45.86 -7.97
CA LEU A 346 2.44 -46.29 -9.37
C LEU A 346 1.59 -47.54 -9.67
N GLU A 347 1.51 -48.50 -8.74
CA GLU A 347 0.66 -49.68 -8.89
C GLU A 347 -0.84 -49.32 -8.89
N GLU A 348 -1.27 -48.36 -8.06
CA GLU A 348 -2.64 -47.83 -8.03
C GLU A 348 -3.00 -47.08 -9.33
N MET A 349 -2.01 -46.44 -9.97
CA MET A 349 -2.15 -45.82 -11.30
C MET A 349 -2.11 -46.84 -12.46
N GLY A 350 -2.05 -48.15 -12.18
CA GLY A 350 -2.09 -49.21 -13.18
C GLY A 350 -0.73 -49.60 -13.78
N PHE A 351 0.39 -49.21 -13.14
CA PHE A 351 1.73 -49.59 -13.57
C PHE A 351 2.26 -50.76 -12.76
N GLU A 352 2.71 -51.81 -13.45
CA GLU A 352 3.36 -52.95 -12.82
C GLU A 352 4.88 -52.76 -12.86
N ILE A 353 5.53 -52.73 -11.68
CA ILE A 353 6.96 -52.47 -11.53
C ILE A 353 7.73 -53.79 -11.30
N GLY A 354 8.59 -54.14 -12.25
CA GLY A 354 9.55 -55.23 -12.16
C GLY A 354 10.95 -54.74 -11.79
N ASP A 355 11.44 -55.12 -10.60
CA ASP A 355 12.81 -54.81 -10.19
C ASP A 355 13.80 -55.80 -10.82
N SER A 356 14.88 -55.29 -11.43
CA SER A 356 15.97 -56.11 -11.99
C SER A 356 17.33 -55.62 -11.52
N PRO A 357 18.40 -56.45 -11.58
CA PRO A 357 19.77 -56.01 -11.26
C PRO A 357 20.28 -54.85 -12.14
N SER A 358 19.61 -54.56 -13.27
CA SER A 358 19.92 -53.46 -14.18
C SER A 358 19.06 -52.20 -13.97
N GLY A 359 18.23 -52.16 -12.91
CA GLY A 359 17.29 -51.07 -12.64
C GLY A 359 15.82 -51.53 -12.65
N ALA A 360 14.92 -50.68 -12.15
CA ALA A 360 13.47 -50.92 -12.18
C ALA A 360 12.93 -50.73 -13.61
N LYS A 361 12.05 -51.63 -14.05
CA LYS A 361 11.31 -51.52 -15.32
C LYS A 361 9.82 -51.55 -15.03
N TRP A 362 9.02 -50.87 -15.83
CA TRP A 362 7.57 -50.83 -15.66
C TRP A 362 6.83 -51.27 -16.94
N THR A 363 5.61 -51.76 -16.75
CA THR A 363 4.64 -52.04 -17.82
C THR A 363 3.27 -51.53 -17.41
N ARG A 364 2.52 -50.92 -18.32
CA ARG A 364 1.13 -50.50 -18.08
C ARG A 364 0.18 -51.71 -18.16
N ARG A 365 -0.74 -51.84 -17.21
CA ARG A 365 -1.77 -52.88 -17.20
C ARG A 365 -2.96 -52.58 -18.10
#